data_AF-A0A961GA37-F1
#
_entry.id   AF-A0A961GA37-F1
#
_cell.length_a   1.000
_cell.length_b   1.000
_cell.length_c   1.000
_cell.angle_alpha   90.00
_cell.angle_beta   90.00
_cell.angle_gamma   90.00
#
_symmetry.space_group_name_H-M   'P 1'
#
loop_
_entity.id
_entity.type
_entity.pdbx_description
1 polymer ?
#
loop_
_entity_poly.entity_id
_entity_poly.type
_entity_poly.pdbx_seq_one_letter_code
_entity_poly.pdbx_strand_id
1 'polypeptide(L)'
;MTTTTASPRPTAASATGSSPDRHLDLGFDLGFERVLERGLDLDVAPLRAAEASSDPRSSLLTLAAIHDLGLGPVRPGTALQHLQHHPQVVAVQHRLEQRLLAQVDEEAARLLGAAPTAEDLDDPDAAVAAIRALANDGLVPPVYDWVADEAGPAEVRAFLALEGGPDDSFDDLVAIAQVGLDGLPKLEAATNYWDELGEGDATGVHRSLHRDMTEALALPTMARANLPVEALRRTLLCSTLASNRRLQPELLGLLGMIELQAGPRCRRVLSALRRIGAPEAAEPFYAV
;
A
#
# COMPACT_ATOMS: atom_id res chain seq x y z
N MET A 1 -17.24 17.57 -61.54
CA MET A 1 -18.29 18.53 -61.14
C MET A 1 -19.25 17.77 -60.25
N THR A 2 -19.15 17.93 -58.92
CA THR A 2 -20.05 17.45 -57.82
C THR A 2 -19.22 17.46 -56.53
N THR A 3 -19.09 18.60 -55.85
CA THR A 3 -19.88 19.01 -54.66
C THR A 3 -19.71 18.13 -53.43
N THR A 4 -18.87 18.65 -52.54
CA THR A 4 -18.74 18.39 -51.10
C THR A 4 -20.09 18.33 -50.39
N THR A 5 -20.30 17.28 -49.58
CA THR A 5 -21.32 17.25 -48.53
C THR A 5 -20.66 16.83 -47.22
N ALA A 6 -20.62 17.78 -46.29
CA ALA A 6 -20.21 17.56 -44.91
C ALA A 6 -21.30 16.80 -44.15
N SER A 7 -20.89 15.83 -43.33
CA SER A 7 -21.75 15.14 -42.36
C SER A 7 -21.32 15.48 -40.92
N PRO A 8 -22.27 15.43 -39.96
CA PRO A 8 -22.27 16.33 -38.80
C PRO A 8 -21.55 15.76 -37.57
N ARG A 9 -21.06 16.68 -36.73
CA ARG A 9 -20.58 16.42 -35.36
C ARG A 9 -21.69 15.76 -34.52
N PRO A 10 -21.38 14.75 -33.68
CA PRO A 10 -22.29 14.32 -32.66
C PRO A 10 -22.37 15.36 -31.54
N THR A 11 -23.60 15.63 -31.14
CA THR A 11 -24.04 16.49 -30.05
C THR A 11 -23.52 15.99 -28.70
N ALA A 12 -22.94 16.89 -27.91
CA ALA A 12 -22.59 16.65 -26.53
C ALA A 12 -23.86 16.38 -25.70
N ALA A 13 -24.02 15.12 -25.29
CA ALA A 13 -24.99 14.77 -24.26
C ALA A 13 -24.38 15.10 -22.88
N SER A 14 -25.05 15.98 -22.18
CA SER A 14 -24.88 16.29 -20.76
C SER A 14 -24.92 15.00 -19.92
N ALA A 15 -23.76 14.59 -19.41
CA ALA A 15 -23.67 13.65 -18.30
C ALA A 15 -23.33 14.44 -17.02
N THR A 16 -24.37 14.99 -16.40
CA THR A 16 -24.34 15.38 -14.99
C THR A 16 -24.34 14.11 -14.15
N GLY A 17 -23.15 13.57 -13.92
CA GLY A 17 -22.89 12.55 -12.91
C GLY A 17 -21.84 13.11 -11.96
N SER A 18 -22.28 13.83 -10.93
CA SER A 18 -21.42 14.15 -9.80
C SER A 18 -20.99 12.84 -9.16
N SER A 19 -19.77 12.40 -9.44
CA SER A 19 -19.12 11.39 -8.62
C SER A 19 -19.10 11.92 -7.19
N PRO A 20 -19.60 11.18 -6.18
CA PRO A 20 -19.42 11.61 -4.82
C PRO A 20 -17.92 11.56 -4.55
N ASP A 21 -17.31 12.72 -4.35
CA ASP A 21 -16.04 12.87 -3.67
C ASP A 21 -16.12 12.07 -2.37
N ARG A 22 -15.64 10.82 -2.40
CA ARG A 22 -15.31 10.09 -1.19
C ARG A 22 -14.06 10.77 -0.65
N HIS A 23 -14.28 11.87 0.06
CA HIS A 23 -13.30 12.48 0.92
C HIS A 23 -12.76 11.35 1.82
N LEU A 24 -11.55 10.88 1.52
CA LEU A 24 -10.72 10.20 2.49
C LEU A 24 -10.57 11.19 3.63
N ASP A 25 -11.40 11.03 4.66
CA ASP A 25 -11.23 11.73 5.93
C ASP A 25 -9.91 11.21 6.50
N LEU A 26 -8.85 11.94 6.20
CA LEU A 26 -7.49 11.58 6.55
C LEU A 26 -7.25 11.65 8.07
N GLY A 27 -8.27 12.01 8.86
CA GLY A 27 -8.25 11.89 10.32
C GLY A 27 -6.97 12.48 10.89
N PHE A 28 -6.52 13.60 10.34
CA PHE A 28 -5.33 14.27 10.80
C PHE A 28 -5.60 14.72 12.22
N ASP A 29 -4.78 14.27 13.16
CA ASP A 29 -4.72 14.94 14.44
C ASP A 29 -4.42 16.41 14.16
N LEU A 30 -5.28 17.30 14.66
CA LEU A 30 -5.37 18.72 14.32
C LEU A 30 -4.07 19.50 14.63
N GLY A 31 -3.02 18.83 15.10
CA GLY A 31 -1.68 19.35 15.31
C GLY A 31 -0.83 19.44 14.05
N PHE A 32 -0.91 18.51 13.08
CA PHE A 32 0.04 18.47 11.96
C PHE A 32 -0.27 19.50 10.86
N GLU A 33 -1.53 19.67 10.46
CA GLU A 33 -1.89 20.64 9.42
C GLU A 33 -1.68 22.10 9.87
N ARG A 34 -1.93 22.41 11.16
CA ARG A 34 -1.71 23.75 11.73
C ARG A 34 -0.23 24.19 11.76
N VAL A 35 0.70 23.24 11.73
CA VAL A 35 2.16 23.50 11.74
C VAL A 35 2.64 24.14 10.45
N LEU A 36 1.95 23.89 9.33
CA LEU A 36 2.54 24.01 8.00
C LEU A 36 2.03 25.20 7.19
N GLU A 37 0.95 25.88 7.63
CA GLU A 37 0.30 26.96 6.88
C GLU A 37 1.03 28.32 6.92
N ARG A 38 2.14 28.48 7.66
CA ARG A 38 2.87 29.76 7.74
C ARG A 38 4.32 29.62 7.27
N GLY A 39 4.58 30.17 6.09
CA GLY A 39 5.86 30.05 5.39
C GLY A 39 7.08 30.56 6.14
N LEU A 40 8.20 29.91 5.84
CA LEU A 40 9.61 30.23 6.17
C LEU A 40 10.08 30.07 7.62
N ASP A 41 9.21 29.87 8.59
CA ASP A 41 9.55 29.32 9.91
C ASP A 41 8.59 28.17 10.22
N LEU A 42 8.97 26.96 9.82
CA LEU A 42 8.25 25.74 10.20
C LEU A 42 8.25 25.66 11.74
N ASP A 43 7.08 25.81 12.38
CA ASP A 43 6.99 25.60 13.83
C ASP A 43 7.22 24.11 14.13
N VAL A 44 8.43 23.75 14.51
CA VAL A 44 8.78 22.36 14.82
C VAL A 44 8.29 21.89 16.18
N ALA A 45 7.68 22.75 17.01
CA ALA A 45 7.25 22.33 18.34
C ALA A 45 6.28 21.13 18.28
N PRO A 46 5.27 21.10 17.39
CA PRO A 46 4.38 19.94 17.28
C PRO A 46 5.06 18.72 16.67
N LEU A 47 5.97 18.89 15.70
CA LEU A 47 6.80 17.79 15.18
C LEU A 47 7.64 17.15 16.29
N ARG A 48 8.28 17.97 17.13
CA ARG A 48 9.05 17.50 18.30
C ARG A 48 8.16 16.87 19.37
N ALA A 49 6.95 17.39 19.58
CA ALA A 49 5.99 16.84 20.52
C ALA A 49 5.49 15.47 20.08
N ALA A 50 5.14 15.33 18.80
CA ALA A 50 4.74 14.04 18.22
C ALA A 50 5.89 13.03 18.25
N GLU A 51 7.10 13.50 17.94
CA GLU A 51 8.31 12.70 18.05
C GLU A 51 8.58 12.20 19.49
N ALA A 52 8.38 13.07 20.49
CA ALA A 52 8.60 12.77 21.89
C ALA A 52 7.41 12.03 22.54
N SER A 53 6.31 11.84 21.81
CA SER A 53 5.13 11.14 22.32
C SER A 53 5.48 9.69 22.66
N SER A 54 5.09 9.25 23.85
CA SER A 54 5.16 7.84 24.23
C SER A 54 4.06 6.99 23.62
N ASP A 55 3.06 7.61 22.97
CA ASP A 55 2.01 6.89 22.25
C ASP A 55 2.53 6.44 20.87
N PRO A 56 2.62 5.11 20.62
CA PRO A 56 3.08 4.58 19.34
C PRO A 56 2.24 5.05 18.15
N ARG A 57 0.91 5.21 18.33
CA ARG A 57 0.00 5.61 17.25
C ARG A 57 0.32 7.02 16.76
N SER A 58 0.46 7.97 17.67
CA SER A 58 0.85 9.36 17.34
C SER A 58 2.13 9.43 16.50
N SER A 59 3.15 8.63 16.86
CA SER A 59 4.41 8.56 16.10
C SER A 59 4.20 8.00 14.69
N LEU A 60 3.42 6.92 14.56
CA LEU A 60 3.13 6.29 13.26
C LEU A 60 2.29 7.19 12.35
N LEU A 61 1.27 7.86 12.88
CA LEU A 61 0.45 8.80 12.11
C LEU A 61 1.27 10.01 11.63
N THR A 62 2.21 10.48 12.45
CA THR A 62 3.15 11.54 12.04
C THR A 62 4.06 11.06 10.92
N LEU A 63 4.61 9.84 11.04
CA LEU A 63 5.43 9.25 9.97
C LEU A 63 4.63 9.07 8.68
N ALA A 64 3.38 8.61 8.76
CA ALA A 64 2.48 8.47 7.62
C ALA A 64 2.27 9.80 6.89
N ALA A 65 1.99 10.87 7.64
CA ALA A 65 1.80 12.19 7.06
C ALA A 65 3.09 12.73 6.40
N ILE A 66 4.27 12.39 6.93
CA ILE A 66 5.55 12.75 6.30
C ILE A 66 5.78 11.94 5.02
N HIS A 67 5.51 10.63 5.01
CA HIS A 67 5.63 9.80 3.80
C HIS A 67 4.67 10.27 2.70
N ASP A 68 3.46 10.72 3.03
CA ASP A 68 2.51 11.27 2.06
C ASP A 68 3.07 12.49 1.30
N LEU A 69 4.04 13.22 1.85
CA LEU A 69 4.67 14.35 1.16
C LEU A 69 5.39 13.92 -0.13
N GLY A 70 5.94 12.69 -0.15
CA GLY A 70 6.71 12.16 -1.28
C GLY A 70 6.08 10.96 -2.00
N LEU A 71 5.22 10.19 -1.32
CA LEU A 71 4.61 8.96 -1.83
C LEU A 71 3.08 9.04 -1.92
N GLY A 72 2.47 10.13 -1.43
CA GLY A 72 1.03 10.29 -1.46
C GLY A 72 0.49 10.59 -2.88
N PRO A 73 -0.83 10.48 -3.09
CA PRO A 73 -1.45 10.78 -4.36
C PRO A 73 -1.12 12.20 -4.87
N VAL A 74 -0.90 12.34 -6.17
CA VAL A 74 -0.65 13.63 -6.79
C VAL A 74 -1.90 14.51 -6.69
N ARG A 75 -1.84 15.55 -5.85
CA ARG A 75 -2.93 16.51 -5.64
C ARG A 75 -2.49 17.91 -6.07
N PRO A 76 -3.10 18.51 -7.11
CA PRO A 76 -2.82 19.89 -7.50
C PRO A 76 -3.10 20.85 -6.33
N GLY A 77 -2.20 21.80 -6.10
CA GLY A 77 -2.42 22.90 -5.15
C GLY A 77 -2.15 22.61 -3.68
N THR A 78 -1.56 21.45 -3.33
CA THR A 78 -1.11 21.24 -1.95
C THR A 78 0.18 22.03 -1.70
N ALA A 79 0.11 23.05 -0.83
CA ALA A 79 1.25 23.90 -0.53
C ALA A 79 2.36 23.15 0.23
N LEU A 80 2.17 21.89 0.64
CA LEU A 80 3.03 21.22 1.61
C LEU A 80 4.10 20.31 1.00
N GLN A 81 3.94 19.87 -0.26
CA GLN A 81 4.89 18.95 -0.91
C GLN A 81 6.32 19.51 -1.00
N HIS A 82 6.49 20.85 -1.05
CA HIS A 82 7.82 21.47 -1.01
C HIS A 82 8.60 21.18 0.29
N LEU A 83 7.92 20.75 1.35
CA LEU A 83 8.51 20.39 2.63
C LEU A 83 9.08 18.97 2.68
N GLN A 84 8.86 18.14 1.65
CA GLN A 84 9.34 16.74 1.61
C GLN A 84 10.86 16.62 1.85
N HIS A 85 11.63 17.67 1.54
CA HIS A 85 13.07 17.73 1.74
C HIS A 85 13.50 18.76 2.79
N HIS A 86 12.55 19.32 3.54
CA HIS A 86 12.88 20.30 4.57
C HIS A 86 13.74 19.62 5.66
N PRO A 87 14.89 20.19 6.05
CA PRO A 87 15.85 19.50 6.94
C PRO A 87 15.24 19.02 8.26
N GLN A 88 14.30 19.80 8.83
CA GLN A 88 13.63 19.43 10.07
C GLN A 88 12.62 18.28 9.88
N VAL A 89 11.93 18.22 8.74
CA VAL A 89 11.00 17.13 8.40
C VAL A 89 11.79 15.84 8.19
N VAL A 90 12.83 15.89 7.36
CA VAL A 90 13.72 14.75 7.10
C VAL A 90 14.37 14.24 8.39
N ALA A 91 14.78 15.13 9.29
CA ALA A 91 15.38 14.73 10.57
C ALA A 91 14.38 13.98 11.46
N VAL A 92 13.12 14.41 11.53
CA VAL A 92 12.05 13.73 12.26
C VAL A 92 11.71 12.39 11.61
N GLN A 93 11.53 12.38 10.28
CA GLN A 93 11.31 11.17 9.49
C GLN A 93 12.34 10.11 9.82
N HIS A 94 13.64 10.44 9.70
CA HIS A 94 14.73 9.52 9.95
C HIS A 94 14.63 8.88 11.34
N ARG A 95 14.36 9.67 12.40
CA ARG A 95 14.27 9.15 13.77
C ARG A 95 13.03 8.28 14.01
N LEU A 96 11.92 8.57 13.34
CA LEU A 96 10.71 7.74 13.41
C LEU A 96 10.90 6.42 12.64
N GLU A 97 11.52 6.48 11.46
CA GLU A 97 11.88 5.29 10.67
C GLU A 97 12.85 4.37 11.42
N GLN A 98 13.90 4.91 12.06
CA GLN A 98 14.81 4.09 12.88
C GLN A 98 14.07 3.37 14.02
N ARG A 99 13.10 4.05 14.65
CA ARG A 99 12.27 3.43 15.70
C ARG A 99 11.38 2.32 15.14
N LEU A 100 10.73 2.55 14.01
CA LEU A 100 9.90 1.55 13.34
C LEU A 100 10.74 0.32 12.96
N LEU A 101 11.90 0.52 12.32
CA LEU A 101 12.79 -0.57 11.92
C LEU A 101 13.28 -1.38 13.12
N ALA A 102 13.72 -0.73 14.19
CA ALA A 102 14.15 -1.42 15.41
C ALA A 102 13.02 -2.28 16.02
N GLN A 103 11.77 -1.78 15.99
CA GLN A 103 10.61 -2.56 16.45
C GLN A 103 10.31 -3.76 15.54
N VAL A 104 10.45 -3.60 14.22
CA VAL A 104 10.28 -4.69 13.27
C VAL A 104 11.38 -5.75 13.46
N ASP A 105 12.63 -5.34 13.64
CA ASP A 105 13.76 -6.25 13.88
C ASP A 105 13.58 -7.05 15.19
N GLU A 106 13.17 -6.38 16.27
CA GLU A 106 12.90 -7.04 17.55
C GLU A 106 11.75 -8.06 17.44
N GLU A 107 10.69 -7.70 16.72
CA GLU A 107 9.54 -8.59 16.50
C GLU A 107 9.88 -9.76 15.58
N ALA A 108 10.62 -9.52 14.51
CA ALA A 108 11.11 -10.56 13.61
C ALA A 108 12.01 -11.56 14.36
N ALA A 109 12.95 -11.07 15.17
CA ALA A 109 13.81 -11.91 15.99
C ALA A 109 13.01 -12.76 17.00
N ARG A 110 11.92 -12.20 17.55
CA ARG A 110 11.04 -12.92 18.47
C ARG A 110 10.20 -13.99 17.77
N LEU A 111 9.66 -13.70 16.58
CA LEU A 111 8.73 -14.57 15.88
C LEU A 111 9.44 -15.67 15.08
N LEU A 112 10.51 -15.30 14.37
CA LEU A 112 11.23 -16.16 13.43
C LEU A 112 12.50 -16.76 14.05
N GLY A 113 12.91 -16.26 15.21
CA GLY A 113 14.22 -16.58 15.78
C GLY A 113 15.35 -15.91 14.98
N ALA A 114 16.52 -16.53 14.98
CA ALA A 114 17.64 -16.05 14.18
C ALA A 114 17.42 -16.41 12.70
N ALA A 115 17.24 -15.40 11.85
CA ALA A 115 17.23 -15.58 10.40
C ALA A 115 18.62 -16.02 9.90
N PRO A 116 18.69 -16.81 8.81
CA PRO A 116 19.96 -17.11 8.15
C PRO A 116 20.66 -15.82 7.74
N THR A 117 21.94 -15.71 8.08
CA THR A 117 22.79 -14.62 7.63
C THR A 117 23.37 -14.92 6.25
N ALA A 118 23.99 -13.92 5.61
CA ALA A 118 24.70 -14.16 4.36
C ALA A 118 25.84 -15.18 4.50
N GLU A 119 26.37 -15.39 5.71
CA GLU A 119 27.40 -16.40 5.98
C GLU A 119 26.81 -17.82 6.07
N ASP A 120 25.51 -17.95 6.34
CA ASP A 120 24.80 -19.23 6.40
C ASP A 120 24.29 -19.69 5.03
N LEU A 121 24.42 -18.85 3.99
CA LEU A 121 23.90 -19.07 2.64
C LEU A 121 25.06 -19.27 1.66
N ASP A 122 25.31 -20.53 1.30
CA ASP A 122 26.45 -20.93 0.47
C ASP A 122 26.39 -20.38 -0.98
N ASP A 123 25.17 -20.25 -1.53
CA ASP A 123 24.93 -19.82 -2.91
C ASP A 123 23.53 -19.16 -3.09
N PRO A 124 23.24 -18.56 -4.26
CA PRO A 124 21.93 -17.97 -4.53
C PRO A 124 20.75 -18.94 -4.44
N ASP A 125 20.95 -20.24 -4.73
CA ASP A 125 19.89 -21.23 -4.67
C ASP A 125 19.51 -21.53 -3.21
N ALA A 126 20.49 -21.55 -2.29
CA ALA A 126 20.27 -21.63 -0.85
C ALA A 126 19.46 -20.43 -0.34
N ALA A 127 19.77 -19.22 -0.80
CA ALA A 127 19.01 -18.02 -0.46
C ALA A 127 17.55 -18.10 -0.96
N VAL A 128 17.34 -18.54 -2.21
CA VAL A 128 15.99 -18.75 -2.77
C VAL A 128 15.23 -19.83 -1.98
N ALA A 129 15.89 -20.92 -1.60
CA ALA A 129 15.28 -21.98 -0.80
C ALA A 129 14.86 -21.47 0.59
N ALA A 130 15.69 -20.66 1.25
CA ALA A 130 15.38 -20.05 2.54
C ALA A 130 14.18 -19.10 2.45
N ILE A 131 14.14 -18.23 1.43
CA ILE A 131 13.01 -17.32 1.18
C ILE A 131 11.72 -18.10 0.94
N ARG A 132 11.76 -19.17 0.14
CA ARG A 132 10.59 -20.02 -0.12
C ARG A 132 10.10 -20.74 1.14
N ALA A 133 11.02 -21.20 1.99
CA ALA A 133 10.67 -21.82 3.26
C ALA A 133 9.96 -20.81 4.17
N LEU A 134 10.48 -19.59 4.28
CA LEU A 134 9.85 -18.47 5.00
C LEU A 134 8.48 -18.12 4.42
N ALA A 135 8.34 -18.03 3.11
CA ALA A 135 7.08 -17.71 2.45
C ALA A 135 6.00 -18.78 2.73
N ASN A 136 6.41 -20.04 2.80
CA ASN A 136 5.52 -21.16 3.05
C ASN A 136 5.11 -21.28 4.53
N ASP A 137 5.89 -20.73 5.47
CA ASP A 137 5.51 -20.71 6.87
C ASP A 137 4.32 -19.77 7.10
N GLY A 138 3.23 -20.30 7.67
CA GLY A 138 1.99 -19.55 7.84
C GLY A 138 1.39 -19.02 6.52
N LEU A 139 1.66 -19.68 5.38
CA LEU A 139 1.25 -19.25 4.03
C LEU A 139 -0.22 -18.79 3.96
N VAL A 140 -1.12 -19.56 4.57
CA VAL A 140 -2.53 -19.21 4.75
C VAL A 140 -2.82 -19.15 6.26
N PRO A 141 -2.88 -17.96 6.87
CA PRO A 141 -3.22 -17.82 8.28
C PRO A 141 -4.64 -18.32 8.58
N PRO A 142 -4.94 -18.86 9.78
CA PRO A 142 -6.26 -19.42 10.11
C PRO A 142 -7.46 -18.47 9.91
N VAL A 143 -7.23 -17.15 9.98
CA VAL A 143 -8.27 -16.15 9.69
C VAL A 143 -8.82 -16.28 8.26
N TYR A 144 -7.99 -16.69 7.29
CA TYR A 144 -8.42 -16.91 5.91
C TYR A 144 -9.31 -18.13 5.76
N ASP A 145 -9.06 -19.19 6.54
CA ASP A 145 -9.94 -20.36 6.57
C ASP A 145 -11.30 -19.97 7.18
N TRP A 146 -11.29 -19.22 8.29
CA TRP A 146 -12.52 -18.68 8.88
C TRP A 146 -13.28 -17.74 7.91
N VAL A 147 -12.59 -16.85 7.20
CA VAL A 147 -13.19 -15.99 6.16
C VAL A 147 -13.82 -16.83 5.06
N ALA A 148 -13.11 -17.86 4.58
CA ALA A 148 -13.57 -18.74 3.51
C ALA A 148 -14.79 -19.57 3.91
N ASP A 149 -14.83 -20.09 5.14
CA ASP A 149 -15.72 -21.18 5.51
C ASP A 149 -16.86 -20.76 6.46
N GLU A 150 -16.63 -19.77 7.33
CA GLU A 150 -17.52 -19.46 8.46
C GLU A 150 -18.06 -18.03 8.45
N ALA A 151 -17.23 -17.03 8.14
CA ALA A 151 -17.55 -15.61 8.31
C ALA A 151 -18.84 -15.20 7.58
N GLY A 152 -19.69 -14.42 8.25
CA GLY A 152 -20.88 -13.84 7.64
C GLY A 152 -20.56 -12.69 6.68
N PRO A 153 -21.54 -12.21 5.88
CA PRO A 153 -21.30 -11.15 4.90
C PRO A 153 -20.72 -9.86 5.49
N ALA A 154 -21.15 -9.45 6.69
CA ALA A 154 -20.63 -8.25 7.36
C ALA A 154 -19.18 -8.42 7.83
N GLU A 155 -18.82 -9.62 8.28
CA GLU A 155 -17.49 -9.96 8.75
C GLU A 155 -16.50 -10.05 7.59
N VAL A 156 -16.89 -10.65 6.46
CA VAL A 156 -16.09 -10.65 5.23
C VAL A 156 -15.80 -9.21 4.78
N ARG A 157 -16.81 -8.32 4.77
CA ARG A 157 -16.60 -6.90 4.43
C ARG A 157 -15.66 -6.19 5.40
N ALA A 158 -15.78 -6.45 6.70
CA ALA A 158 -14.89 -5.88 7.70
C ALA A 158 -13.45 -6.37 7.54
N PHE A 159 -13.27 -7.67 7.27
CA PHE A 159 -11.99 -8.27 6.95
C PHE A 159 -11.37 -7.60 5.71
N LEU A 160 -12.11 -7.52 4.60
CA LEU A 160 -11.60 -6.96 3.34
C LEU A 160 -11.29 -5.46 3.44
N ALA A 161 -12.05 -4.71 4.23
CA ALA A 161 -11.74 -3.30 4.49
C ALA A 161 -10.40 -3.12 5.20
N LEU A 162 -9.98 -4.08 6.03
CA LEU A 162 -8.68 -4.07 6.70
C LEU A 162 -7.58 -4.68 5.84
N GLU A 163 -7.87 -5.79 5.19
CA GLU A 163 -6.88 -6.58 4.46
C GLU A 163 -6.45 -5.88 3.17
N GLY A 164 -7.41 -5.48 2.32
CA GLY A 164 -7.15 -4.84 1.02
C GLY A 164 -7.15 -3.30 1.05
N GLY A 165 -7.70 -2.70 2.11
CA GLY A 165 -7.78 -1.23 2.26
C GLY A 165 -6.45 -0.43 2.23
N PRO A 166 -5.27 -1.03 2.51
CA PRO A 166 -3.98 -0.34 2.40
C PRO A 166 -3.10 -0.72 1.19
N ASP A 167 -3.52 -1.62 0.30
CA ASP A 167 -2.67 -2.15 -0.78
C ASP A 167 -2.86 -1.40 -2.13
N ASP A 168 -3.50 -0.22 -2.10
CA ASP A 168 -3.81 0.61 -3.27
C ASP A 168 -2.58 1.28 -3.93
N SER A 169 -1.37 0.95 -3.48
CA SER A 169 -0.10 1.50 -3.97
C SER A 169 0.97 0.43 -4.21
N PHE A 170 0.59 -0.85 -4.29
CA PHE A 170 1.53 -1.94 -4.55
C PHE A 170 2.34 -1.70 -5.84
N ASP A 171 1.68 -1.28 -6.91
CA ASP A 171 2.34 -0.98 -8.18
C ASP A 171 3.36 0.17 -8.07
N ASP A 172 3.13 1.16 -7.18
CA ASP A 172 4.11 2.22 -6.91
C ASP A 172 5.36 1.65 -6.21
N LEU A 173 5.20 0.66 -5.32
CA LEU A 173 6.33 -0.04 -4.70
C LEU A 173 7.16 -0.79 -5.74
N VAL A 174 6.50 -1.49 -6.67
CA VAL A 174 7.16 -2.18 -7.79
C VAL A 174 7.87 -1.18 -8.70
N ALA A 175 7.26 -0.04 -9.00
CA ALA A 175 7.87 1.02 -9.80
C ALA A 175 9.14 1.59 -9.14
N ILE A 176 9.11 1.85 -7.83
CA ILE A 176 10.26 2.36 -7.07
C ILE A 176 11.38 1.31 -7.01
N ALA A 177 11.05 0.05 -6.74
CA ALA A 177 12.01 -1.03 -6.61
C ALA A 177 12.83 -1.28 -7.90
N GLN A 178 12.28 -0.94 -9.07
CA GLN A 178 12.97 -1.06 -10.35
C GLN A 178 14.15 -0.08 -10.53
N VAL A 179 14.19 1.01 -9.76
CA VAL A 179 15.22 2.04 -9.93
C VAL A 179 16.60 1.49 -9.55
N GLY A 180 17.49 1.43 -10.55
CA GLY A 180 18.86 0.95 -10.40
C GLY A 180 19.02 -0.57 -10.52
N LEU A 181 17.95 -1.34 -10.75
CA LEU A 181 18.08 -2.72 -11.22
C LEU A 181 18.61 -2.76 -12.67
N ASP A 182 19.24 -3.87 -13.03
CA ASP A 182 19.66 -4.17 -14.40
C ASP A 182 19.39 -5.64 -14.76
N GLY A 183 19.63 -5.99 -16.02
CA GLY A 183 19.54 -7.36 -16.51
C GLY A 183 18.18 -8.04 -16.29
N LEU A 184 18.22 -9.33 -15.97
CA LEU A 184 17.04 -10.16 -15.75
C LEU A 184 16.17 -9.67 -14.57
N PRO A 185 16.71 -9.34 -13.38
CA PRO A 185 15.89 -8.83 -12.28
C PRO A 185 15.04 -7.60 -12.65
N LYS A 186 15.58 -6.70 -13.48
CA LYS A 186 14.82 -5.54 -13.96
C LYS A 186 13.69 -5.94 -14.91
N LEU A 187 13.93 -6.92 -15.79
CA LEU A 187 12.89 -7.41 -16.69
C LEU A 187 11.77 -8.11 -15.91
N GLU A 188 12.10 -8.94 -14.92
CA GLU A 188 11.09 -9.59 -14.06
C GLU A 188 10.25 -8.56 -13.29
N ALA A 189 10.88 -7.57 -12.68
CA ALA A 189 10.16 -6.49 -12.00
C ALA A 189 9.30 -5.64 -12.96
N ALA A 190 9.75 -5.44 -14.20
CA ALA A 190 8.96 -4.76 -15.22
C ALA A 190 7.76 -5.59 -15.70
N THR A 191 7.90 -6.92 -15.79
CA THR A 191 6.79 -7.82 -16.11
C THR A 191 5.73 -7.80 -15.01
N ASN A 192 6.14 -7.87 -13.74
CA ASN A 192 5.22 -7.73 -12.61
C ASN A 192 4.52 -6.37 -12.62
N TYR A 193 5.26 -5.27 -12.86
CA TYR A 193 4.64 -3.96 -13.00
C TYR A 193 3.65 -3.86 -14.17
N TRP A 194 3.93 -4.53 -15.29
CA TRP A 194 3.03 -4.55 -16.44
C TRP A 194 1.72 -5.29 -16.15
N ASP A 195 1.79 -6.39 -15.41
CA ASP A 195 0.63 -7.13 -14.91
C ASP A 195 -0.22 -6.28 -13.97
N GLU A 196 0.39 -5.59 -13.00
CA GLU A 196 -0.28 -4.64 -12.10
C GLU A 196 -1.01 -3.50 -12.84
N LEU A 197 -0.51 -3.13 -14.03
CA LEU A 197 -1.12 -2.15 -14.92
C LEU A 197 -2.15 -2.76 -15.89
N GLY A 198 -2.61 -3.99 -15.64
CA GLY A 198 -3.64 -4.66 -16.42
C GLY A 198 -3.21 -5.01 -17.83
N GLU A 199 -1.90 -5.23 -18.05
CA GLU A 199 -1.30 -5.43 -19.37
C GLU A 199 -1.70 -4.35 -20.40
N GLY A 200 -1.90 -3.10 -19.92
CA GLY A 200 -2.29 -1.96 -20.74
C GLY A 200 -3.80 -1.77 -20.91
N ASP A 201 -4.64 -2.66 -20.37
CA ASP A 201 -6.08 -2.45 -20.24
C ASP A 201 -6.37 -1.69 -18.93
N ALA A 202 -6.88 -0.45 -19.07
CA ALA A 202 -7.22 0.39 -17.92
C ALA A 202 -8.29 -0.23 -16.99
N THR A 203 -9.12 -1.13 -17.50
CA THR A 203 -10.11 -1.87 -16.70
C THR A 203 -9.49 -3.05 -15.94
N GLY A 204 -8.35 -3.55 -16.40
CA GLY A 204 -7.58 -4.62 -15.75
C GLY A 204 -6.56 -4.14 -14.72
N VAL A 205 -6.28 -2.84 -14.62
CA VAL A 205 -5.36 -2.29 -13.61
C VAL A 205 -5.81 -2.72 -12.21
N HIS A 206 -4.94 -3.32 -11.40
CA HIS A 206 -5.32 -3.86 -10.09
C HIS A 206 -5.97 -2.84 -9.17
N ARG A 207 -5.51 -1.58 -9.18
CA ARG A 207 -6.16 -0.49 -8.43
C ARG A 207 -7.59 -0.19 -8.91
N SER A 208 -7.87 -0.34 -10.21
CA SER A 208 -9.23 -0.23 -10.72
C SER A 208 -10.09 -1.39 -10.23
N LEU A 209 -9.57 -2.63 -10.30
CA LEU A 209 -10.29 -3.81 -9.80
C LEU A 209 -10.56 -3.73 -8.29
N HIS A 210 -9.60 -3.23 -7.50
CA HIS A 210 -9.76 -3.00 -6.07
C HIS A 210 -10.88 -1.98 -5.78
N ARG A 211 -10.95 -0.89 -6.56
CA ARG A 211 -12.01 0.13 -6.45
C ARG A 211 -13.37 -0.48 -6.79
N ASP A 212 -13.47 -1.23 -7.88
CA ASP A 212 -14.72 -1.86 -8.30
C ASP A 212 -15.21 -2.86 -7.25
N MET A 213 -14.33 -3.67 -6.67
CA MET A 213 -14.63 -4.54 -5.54
C MET A 213 -15.11 -3.76 -4.32
N THR A 214 -14.39 -2.70 -3.95
CA THR A 214 -14.72 -1.83 -2.81
C THR A 214 -16.10 -1.21 -2.95
N GLU A 215 -16.45 -0.76 -4.16
CA GLU A 215 -17.76 -0.22 -4.49
C GLU A 215 -18.86 -1.29 -4.48
N ALA A 216 -18.62 -2.43 -5.14
CA ALA A 216 -19.56 -3.53 -5.23
C ALA A 216 -19.94 -4.11 -3.86
N LEU A 217 -18.98 -4.19 -2.94
CA LEU A 217 -19.19 -4.68 -1.59
C LEU A 217 -19.60 -3.58 -0.60
N ALA A 218 -19.61 -2.31 -1.03
CA ALA A 218 -19.78 -1.15 -0.16
C ALA A 218 -18.87 -1.22 1.08
N LEU A 219 -17.58 -1.51 0.87
CA LEU A 219 -16.64 -1.63 1.98
C LEU A 219 -16.52 -0.29 2.72
N PRO A 220 -16.47 -0.30 4.06
CA PRO A 220 -16.27 0.92 4.83
C PRO A 220 -14.87 1.48 4.60
N THR A 221 -14.77 2.80 4.47
CA THR A 221 -13.48 3.49 4.53
C THR A 221 -13.07 3.62 6.00
N MET A 222 -11.87 3.14 6.34
CA MET A 222 -11.29 3.32 7.67
C MET A 222 -10.26 4.45 7.64
N ALA A 223 -10.52 5.50 8.43
CA ALA A 223 -9.51 6.54 8.65
C ALA A 223 -8.25 5.91 9.27
N ARG A 224 -7.06 6.39 8.86
CA ARG A 224 -5.77 5.88 9.39
C ARG A 224 -5.72 5.94 10.92
N ALA A 225 -6.30 6.98 11.53
CA ALA A 225 -6.39 7.13 12.97
C ALA A 225 -7.12 5.96 13.67
N ASN A 226 -8.01 5.26 12.96
CA ASN A 226 -8.82 4.15 13.47
C ASN A 226 -8.26 2.76 13.10
N LEU A 227 -7.25 2.68 12.23
CA LEU A 227 -6.63 1.41 11.86
C LEU A 227 -5.93 0.77 13.08
N PRO A 228 -5.89 -0.57 13.20
CA PRO A 228 -4.98 -1.24 14.13
C PRO A 228 -3.54 -0.76 13.97
N VAL A 229 -2.78 -0.73 15.07
CA VAL A 229 -1.38 -0.25 15.05
C VAL A 229 -0.54 -1.12 14.11
N GLU A 230 -0.83 -2.41 14.06
CA GLU A 230 -0.19 -3.42 13.22
C GLU A 230 -0.42 -3.14 11.73
N ALA A 231 -1.63 -2.74 11.34
CA ALA A 231 -1.95 -2.35 9.97
C ALA A 231 -1.20 -1.06 9.58
N LEU A 232 -1.14 -0.08 10.47
CA LEU A 232 -0.35 1.14 10.26
C LEU A 232 1.15 0.82 10.10
N ARG A 233 1.69 -0.05 10.96
CA ARG A 233 3.10 -0.48 10.88
C ARG A 233 3.39 -1.20 9.58
N ARG A 234 2.49 -2.07 9.10
CA ARG A 234 2.61 -2.76 7.80
C ARG A 234 2.76 -1.75 6.66
N THR A 235 1.83 -0.81 6.53
CA THR A 235 1.87 0.22 5.48
C THR A 235 3.13 1.09 5.58
N LEU A 236 3.49 1.51 6.80
CA LEU A 236 4.65 2.37 6.99
C LEU A 236 5.98 1.66 6.79
N LEU A 237 6.04 0.35 7.00
CA LEU A 237 7.21 -0.44 6.63
C LEU A 237 7.43 -0.35 5.12
N CYS A 238 6.40 -0.60 4.29
CA CYS A 238 6.50 -0.47 2.83
C CYS A 238 7.03 0.92 2.41
N SER A 239 6.44 1.99 2.93
CA SER A 239 6.85 3.36 2.63
C SER A 239 8.27 3.68 3.12
N THR A 240 8.67 3.15 4.29
CA THR A 240 10.03 3.30 4.82
C THR A 240 11.05 2.62 3.91
N LEU A 241 10.79 1.39 3.48
CA LEU A 241 11.67 0.65 2.57
C LEU A 241 11.78 1.34 1.20
N ALA A 242 10.64 1.77 0.65
CA ALA A 242 10.55 2.44 -0.65
C ALA A 242 11.29 3.78 -0.68
N SER A 243 11.18 4.59 0.38
CA SER A 243 11.80 5.92 0.43
C SER A 243 13.31 5.90 0.79
N ASN A 244 13.86 4.74 1.17
CA ASN A 244 15.25 4.62 1.61
C ASN A 244 16.09 3.78 0.65
N ARG A 245 17.05 4.40 -0.05
CA ARG A 245 17.92 3.69 -1.00
C ARG A 245 18.74 2.57 -0.37
N ARG A 246 19.12 2.71 0.91
CA ARG A 246 19.88 1.68 1.65
C ARG A 246 19.04 0.41 1.95
N LEU A 247 17.71 0.51 1.88
CA LEU A 247 16.75 -0.53 2.24
C LEU A 247 16.12 -1.22 1.02
N GLN A 248 16.70 -1.03 -0.16
CA GLN A 248 16.17 -1.59 -1.41
C GLN A 248 16.29 -3.12 -1.49
N PRO A 249 17.35 -3.77 -0.96
CA PRO A 249 17.36 -5.22 -0.83
C PRO A 249 16.16 -5.75 -0.03
N GLU A 250 15.82 -5.08 1.08
CA GLU A 250 14.69 -5.41 1.93
C GLU A 250 13.35 -5.15 1.22
N LEU A 251 13.24 -4.08 0.42
CA LEU A 251 12.06 -3.84 -0.42
C LEU A 251 11.84 -4.97 -1.43
N LEU A 252 12.91 -5.43 -2.10
CA LEU A 252 12.82 -6.56 -3.04
C LEU A 252 12.41 -7.85 -2.33
N GLY A 253 12.95 -8.10 -1.13
CA GLY A 253 12.54 -9.22 -0.28
C GLY A 253 11.06 -9.13 0.10
N LEU A 254 10.59 -7.96 0.53
CA LEU A 254 9.19 -7.71 0.86
C LEU A 254 8.27 -8.00 -0.35
N LEU A 255 8.57 -7.44 -1.52
CA LEU A 255 7.79 -7.66 -2.74
C LEU A 255 7.75 -9.15 -3.10
N GLY A 256 8.89 -9.83 -3.09
CA GLY A 256 8.96 -11.27 -3.35
C GLY A 256 8.13 -12.09 -2.36
N MET A 257 8.11 -11.72 -1.08
CA MET A 257 7.30 -12.39 -0.06
C MET A 257 5.81 -12.16 -0.27
N ILE A 258 5.38 -10.94 -0.61
CA ILE A 258 3.97 -10.62 -0.91
C ILE A 258 3.50 -11.50 -2.08
N GLU A 259 4.25 -11.53 -3.17
CA GLU A 259 3.94 -12.31 -4.37
C GLU A 259 3.84 -13.81 -4.11
N LEU A 260 4.83 -14.37 -3.38
CA LEU A 260 4.85 -15.80 -3.04
C LEU A 260 3.66 -16.22 -2.17
N GLN A 261 3.08 -15.29 -1.41
CA GLN A 261 2.00 -15.57 -0.46
C GLN A 261 0.60 -15.21 -0.96
N ALA A 262 0.48 -14.37 -1.99
CA ALA A 262 -0.79 -13.81 -2.45
C ALA A 262 -1.77 -14.89 -2.96
N GLY A 263 -1.34 -15.74 -3.89
CA GLY A 263 -2.24 -16.68 -4.59
C GLY A 263 -3.11 -17.56 -3.68
N PRO A 264 -2.54 -18.30 -2.71
CA PRO A 264 -3.33 -19.10 -1.75
C PRO A 264 -4.34 -18.30 -0.94
N ARG A 265 -3.99 -17.08 -0.52
CA ARG A 265 -4.84 -16.17 0.25
C ARG A 265 -6.00 -15.64 -0.60
N CYS A 266 -5.71 -15.22 -1.83
CA CYS A 266 -6.72 -14.75 -2.79
C CYS A 266 -7.80 -15.81 -3.05
N ARG A 267 -7.41 -17.08 -3.22
CA ARG A 267 -8.36 -18.19 -3.40
C ARG A 267 -9.31 -18.37 -2.21
N ARG A 268 -8.85 -18.13 -0.98
CA ARG A 268 -9.71 -18.18 0.22
C ARG A 268 -10.71 -17.04 0.23
N VAL A 269 -10.29 -15.84 -0.15
CA VAL A 269 -11.19 -14.69 -0.29
C VAL A 269 -12.24 -14.92 -1.38
N LEU A 270 -11.85 -15.41 -2.56
CA LEU A 270 -12.80 -15.77 -3.61
C LEU A 270 -13.84 -16.79 -3.16
N SER A 271 -13.42 -17.81 -2.40
CA SER A 271 -14.34 -18.78 -1.80
C SER A 271 -15.36 -18.09 -0.89
N ALA A 272 -14.91 -17.16 -0.05
CA ALA A 272 -15.78 -16.37 0.82
C ALA A 272 -16.77 -15.52 0.02
N LEU A 273 -16.29 -14.77 -0.98
CA LEU A 273 -17.12 -13.91 -1.84
C LEU A 273 -18.24 -14.69 -2.52
N ARG A 274 -17.91 -15.85 -3.11
CA ARG A 274 -18.89 -16.75 -3.73
C ARG A 274 -19.89 -17.31 -2.73
N ARG A 275 -19.41 -17.74 -1.55
CA ARG A 275 -20.27 -18.29 -0.49
C ARG A 275 -21.29 -17.28 0.02
N ILE A 276 -20.89 -16.02 0.19
CA ILE A 276 -21.79 -14.96 0.66
C ILE A 276 -22.67 -14.36 -0.44
N GLY A 277 -22.54 -14.82 -1.69
CA GLY A 277 -23.27 -14.29 -2.83
C GLY A 277 -22.90 -12.84 -3.16
N ALA A 278 -21.61 -12.49 -3.06
CA ALA A 278 -21.12 -11.18 -3.44
C ALA A 278 -21.40 -10.88 -4.93
N PRO A 279 -21.51 -9.60 -5.33
CA PRO A 279 -21.61 -9.25 -6.74
C PRO A 279 -20.40 -9.73 -7.54
N GLU A 280 -20.60 -10.11 -8.80
CA GLU A 280 -19.54 -10.61 -9.70
C GLU A 280 -18.36 -9.62 -9.83
N ALA A 281 -18.64 -8.31 -9.78
CA ALA A 281 -17.64 -7.25 -9.81
C ALA A 281 -16.66 -7.26 -8.62
N ALA A 282 -16.93 -8.03 -7.56
CA ALA A 282 -16.04 -8.17 -6.41
C ALA A 282 -14.96 -9.25 -6.59
N GLU A 283 -15.10 -10.16 -7.55
CA GLU A 283 -14.16 -11.27 -7.76
C GLU A 283 -12.85 -10.89 -8.48
N PRO A 284 -12.84 -10.05 -9.54
CA PRO A 284 -11.67 -9.87 -10.40
C PRO A 284 -10.38 -9.49 -9.68
N PHE A 285 -10.45 -8.65 -8.64
CA PHE A 285 -9.26 -8.24 -7.87
C PHE A 285 -8.53 -9.41 -7.20
N TYR A 286 -9.24 -10.48 -6.83
CA TYR A 286 -8.64 -11.68 -6.21
C TYR A 286 -8.50 -12.84 -7.20
N ALA A 287 -8.83 -12.63 -8.48
CA ALA A 287 -8.75 -13.64 -9.52
C ALA A 287 -7.32 -13.72 -10.09
N VAL A 288 -6.40 -14.22 -9.26
CA VAL A 288 -4.99 -14.51 -9.57
C VAL A 288 -4.76 -15.96 -9.98
#